data_AF-A0A3D3VWY7-F1
#
_entry.id   AF-A0A3D3VWY7-F1
#
_cell.length_a   1.000
_cell.length_b   1.000
_cell.length_c   1.000
_cell.angle_alpha   90.00
_cell.angle_beta   90.00
_cell.angle_gamma   90.00
#
_symmetry.space_group_name_H-M   'P 1'
#
loop_
_entity.id
_entity.type
_entity.pdbx_description
1 polymer ?
#
loop_
_entity_poly.entity_id
_entity_poly.type
_entity_poly.pdbx_seq_one_letter_code
_entity_poly.pdbx_strand_id
1 'polypeptide(L)' 'TLRNELAKTKFVIIKQEDITLQIVKALEKDSLRREDIIKREMPKFMWKAVGDFAGTTSSNTYRSFATGQNIYFFYVLQK' A
#
# COMPACT_ATOMS: atom_id res chain seq x y z
N THR A 1 0.34 -7.36 18.00
CA THR A 1 0.73 -6.53 16.84
C THR A 1 1.95 -7.15 16.18
N LEU A 2 2.23 -6.84 14.91
CA LEU A 2 3.42 -7.38 14.21
C LEU A 2 4.71 -7.13 15.00
N ARG A 3 4.86 -5.94 15.59
CA ARG A 3 5.97 -5.59 16.48
C ARG A 3 6.16 -6.59 17.62
N ASN A 4 5.08 -7.02 18.29
CA ASN A 4 5.17 -7.97 19.40
C ASN A 4 5.56 -9.37 18.94
N GLU A 5 5.13 -9.79 17.74
CA GLU A 5 5.55 -11.07 17.18
C GLU A 5 7.03 -11.04 16.77
N LEU A 6 7.49 -9.93 16.19
CA LEU A 6 8.90 -9.73 15.87
C LEU A 6 9.78 -9.74 17.12
N ALA A 7 9.32 -9.14 18.22
CA ALA A 7 10.04 -9.11 19.50
C ALA A 7 10.22 -10.49 20.16
N LYS A 8 9.45 -11.52 19.77
CA LYS A 8 9.61 -12.91 20.23
C LYS A 8 10.64 -13.69 19.42
N THR A 9 11.13 -13.11 18.31
CA THR A 9 12.13 -13.74 17.46
C THR A 9 13.54 -13.33 17.89
N LYS A 10 14.57 -13.87 17.21
CA LYS A 10 15.96 -13.44 17.39
C LYS A 10 16.30 -12.10 16.75
N PHE A 11 15.36 -11.44 16.06
CA PHE A 11 15.61 -10.19 15.37
C PHE A 11 15.46 -8.98 16.30
N VAL A 12 16.40 -8.04 16.17
CA VAL A 12 16.32 -6.72 16.81
C VAL A 12 15.68 -5.74 15.84
N ILE A 13 14.65 -5.02 16.31
CA ILE A 13 14.02 -3.93 15.53
C ILE A 13 14.89 -2.69 15.62
N ILE A 14 15.59 -2.35 14.54
CA ILE A 14 16.46 -1.16 14.44
C ILE A 14 15.65 0.09 14.13
N LYS A 15 14.62 -0.05 13.29
CA LYS A 15 13.74 1.06 12.91
C LYS A 15 12.31 0.56 12.72
N GLN A 16 11.36 1.38 13.15
CA GLN A 16 9.94 1.26 12.84
C GLN A 16 9.42 2.64 12.50
N GLU A 17 8.76 2.79 11.36
CA GLU A 17 8.17 4.07 10.93
C GLU A 17 6.82 3.81 10.28
N ASP A 18 5.81 4.61 10.64
CA ASP A 18 4.57 4.69 9.87
C ASP A 18 4.84 5.57 8.65
N ILE A 19 4.81 4.95 7.46
CA ILE A 19 5.04 5.61 6.19
C ILE A 19 3.76 5.75 5.35
N THR A 20 2.57 5.64 5.98
CA THR A 20 1.28 5.64 5.29
C THR A 20 1.11 6.87 4.40
N LEU A 21 1.51 8.06 4.88
CA LEU A 21 1.41 9.29 4.10
C LEU A 21 2.30 9.26 2.85
N GLN A 22 3.49 8.67 2.96
CA GLN A 22 4.43 8.50 1.85
C GLN A 22 3.85 7.54 0.81
N ILE A 23 3.16 6.48 1.26
CA ILE A 23 2.44 5.55 0.38
C ILE A 23 1.29 6.27 -0.34
N VAL A 24 0.44 7.02 0.37
CA VAL A 24 -0.66 7.79 -0.25
C VAL A 24 -0.13 8.71 -1.35
N LYS A 25 0.91 9.50 -1.07
CA LYS A 25 1.54 10.39 -2.06
C LYS A 25 2.13 9.63 -3.26
N ALA A 26 2.72 8.46 -3.03
CA ALA A 26 3.26 7.63 -4.11
C ALA A 26 2.15 7.06 -5.01
N LEU A 27 1.04 6.63 -4.42
CA LEU A 27 -0.14 6.14 -5.16
C LEU A 27 -0.78 7.27 -5.97
N GLU A 28 -0.94 8.47 -5.41
CA GLU A 28 -1.47 9.64 -6.12
C GLU A 28 -0.62 9.96 -7.37
N LYS A 29 0.70 9.99 -7.21
CA LYS A 29 1.63 10.36 -8.29
C LYS A 29 1.62 9.39 -9.47
N ASP A 30 1.36 8.10 -9.23
CA ASP A 30 1.39 7.05 -10.26
C ASP A 30 0.01 6.61 -10.75
N SER A 31 -1.08 7.13 -10.15
CA SER A 31 -2.45 6.67 -10.38
C SER A 31 -2.88 6.79 -11.85
N LEU A 32 -2.67 7.95 -12.48
CA LEU A 32 -3.10 8.19 -13.86
C LEU A 32 -2.48 7.18 -14.83
N ARG A 33 -1.16 6.94 -14.71
CA ARG A 33 -0.45 5.96 -15.54
C ARG A 33 -1.01 4.54 -15.34
N ARG A 34 -1.33 4.16 -14.10
CA ARG A 34 -1.93 2.84 -13.79
C ARG A 34 -3.33 2.71 -14.36
N GLU A 35 -4.16 3.73 -14.21
CA GLU A 35 -5.52 3.74 -14.77
C GLU A 35 -5.52 3.61 -16.29
N ASP A 36 -4.60 4.29 -16.98
CA ASP A 36 -4.46 4.19 -18.43
C ASP A 36 -4.07 2.77 -18.88
N ILE A 37 -3.13 2.13 -18.18
CA ILE A 37 -2.75 0.74 -18.45
C ILE A 37 -3.95 -0.19 -18.21
N ILE A 38 -4.68 -0.03 -17.11
CA ILE A 38 -5.84 -0.88 -16.80
C ILE A 38 -6.91 -0.76 -17.88
N LYS A 39 -7.24 0.47 -18.29
CA LYS A 39 -8.27 0.72 -19.32
C LYS A 39 -7.87 0.15 -20.69
N ARG A 40 -6.57 0.16 -21.00
CA ARG A 40 -6.04 -0.32 -22.28
C ARG A 40 -5.93 -1.85 -22.33
N GLU A 41 -5.43 -2.48 -21.27
CA GLU A 41 -5.08 -3.91 -21.29
C GLU A 41 -6.20 -4.82 -20.77
N MET A 42 -7.07 -4.31 -19.89
CA MET A 42 -8.05 -5.14 -19.19
C MET A 42 -9.47 -4.95 -19.74
N PRO A 43 -10.28 -6.03 -19.84
CA PRO A 43 -11.73 -5.95 -19.97
C PRO A 43 -12.40 -5.07 -18.90
N LYS A 44 -13.44 -4.31 -19.29
CA LYS A 44 -14.15 -3.35 -18.43
C LYS A 44 -14.62 -3.91 -17.09
N PHE A 45 -15.13 -5.14 -17.08
CA PHE A 45 -15.63 -5.77 -15.85
C PHE A 45 -14.52 -6.02 -14.81
N MET A 46 -13.25 -6.06 -15.23
CA MET A 46 -12.10 -6.25 -14.35
C MET A 46 -11.48 -4.94 -13.85
N TRP A 47 -11.83 -3.78 -14.44
CA TRP A 47 -11.18 -2.50 -14.13
C TRP A 47 -11.20 -2.17 -12.64
N LYS A 48 -12.31 -2.43 -11.96
CA LYS A 48 -12.43 -2.19 -10.52
C LYS A 48 -11.50 -3.08 -9.71
N ALA A 49 -11.53 -4.40 -9.97
CA ALA A 49 -10.70 -5.35 -9.24
C ALA A 49 -9.20 -5.08 -9.45
N VAL A 50 -8.81 -4.80 -10.69
CA VAL A 50 -7.41 -4.47 -11.02
C VAL A 50 -7.03 -3.10 -10.48
N GLY A 51 -7.94 -2.12 -10.45
CA GLY A 51 -7.71 -0.80 -9.82
C GLY A 51 -7.54 -0.90 -8.30
N ASP A 52 -8.35 -1.72 -7.63
CA ASP A 52 -8.20 -2.05 -6.22
C ASP A 52 -6.86 -2.72 -5.96
N PHE A 53 -6.45 -3.70 -6.78
CA PHE A 53 -5.13 -4.31 -6.69
C PHE A 53 -3.98 -3.32 -6.93
N ALA A 54 -4.11 -2.47 -7.96
CA ALA A 54 -3.08 -1.52 -8.37
C ALA A 54 -3.04 -0.25 -7.50
N GLY A 55 -3.99 -0.05 -6.57
CA GLY A 55 -4.00 1.11 -5.68
C GLY A 55 -4.15 2.45 -6.41
N THR A 56 -5.00 2.53 -7.45
CA THR A 56 -5.33 3.81 -8.10
C THR A 56 -6.15 4.70 -7.17
N THR A 57 -6.14 6.01 -7.37
CA THR A 57 -6.89 6.99 -6.55
C THR A 57 -8.40 6.76 -6.53
N SER A 58 -8.93 6.10 -7.58
CA SER A 58 -10.32 5.68 -7.67
C SER A 58 -10.65 4.42 -6.85
N SER A 59 -9.65 3.75 -6.29
CA SER A 59 -9.76 2.42 -5.69
C SER A 59 -10.01 2.43 -4.18
N ASN A 60 -10.56 1.32 -3.68
CA ASN A 60 -10.77 1.10 -2.24
C ASN A 60 -9.44 0.96 -1.50
N THR A 61 -8.41 0.43 -2.14
CA THR A 61 -7.07 0.30 -1.57
C THR A 61 -6.44 1.67 -1.32
N TYR A 62 -6.54 2.59 -2.27
CA TYR A 62 -6.09 3.97 -2.04
C TYR A 62 -6.86 4.62 -0.88
N ARG A 63 -8.19 4.48 -0.91
CA ARG A 63 -9.06 5.06 0.12
C ARG A 63 -8.71 4.55 1.51
N SER A 64 -8.47 3.25 1.68
CA SER A 64 -8.18 2.69 3.00
C SER A 64 -6.88 3.24 3.60
N PHE A 65 -5.85 3.51 2.80
CA PHE A 65 -4.64 4.19 3.27
C PHE A 65 -4.89 5.69 3.51
N ALA A 66 -5.61 6.37 2.61
CA ALA A 66 -5.88 7.80 2.72
C ALA A 66 -6.76 8.16 3.94
N THR A 67 -7.66 7.27 4.36
CA THR A 67 -8.50 7.45 5.55
C THR A 67 -7.88 6.92 6.84
N GLY A 68 -6.70 6.29 6.76
CA GLY A 68 -6.05 5.65 7.91
C GLY A 68 -6.71 4.34 8.36
N GLN A 69 -7.63 3.78 7.57
CA GLN A 69 -8.18 2.44 7.82
C GLN A 69 -7.09 1.37 7.73
N ASN A 70 -6.17 1.54 6.76
CA ASN A 70 -4.96 0.74 6.64
C ASN A 70 -3.74 1.61 6.94
N ILE A 71 -2.79 1.04 7.67
CA ILE A 71 -1.53 1.69 8.03
C ILE A 71 -0.37 0.90 7.41
N TYR A 72 0.60 1.60 6.83
CA TYR A 72 1.79 1.02 6.24
C TYR A 72 3.01 1.27 7.11
N PHE A 73 3.55 0.21 7.71
CA PHE A 73 4.75 0.28 8.53
C PHE A 73 5.99 -0.16 7.76
N PHE A 74 7.06 0.62 7.88
CA PHE A 74 8.41 0.28 7.47
C PHE A 74 9.19 -0.24 8.67
N TYR A 75 9.75 -1.44 8.57
CA TYR A 75 10.60 -2.06 9.60
C TYR A 75 12.00 -2.34 9.06
N VAL A 76 13.03 -2.05 9.86
CA VAL A 76 14.40 -2.51 9.65
C VAL A 76 14.76 -3.45 10.79
N LEU A 77 15.17 -4.67 10.44
CA LEU A 77 15.47 -5.74 11.39
C LEU A 77 16.94 -6.17 11.23
N GLN A 78 17.59 -6.49 12.35
CA GLN A 78 18.93 -7.07 12.39
C GLN A 78 18.90 -8.44 13.08
N LYS A 79 19.64 -9.41 12.55
CA LYS A 79 19.77 -10.76 13.12
C LYS A 79 20.80 -10.79 14.24
#